data_AF-T1CMU6-F1
#
_entry.id   AF-T1CMU6-F1
#
_cell.length_a   1.000
_cell.length_b   1.000
_cell.length_c   1.000
_cell.angle_alpha   90.00
_cell.angle_beta   90.00
_cell.angle_gamma   90.00
#
_symmetry.space_group_name_H-M   'P 1'
#
loop_
_entity.id
_entity.type
_entity.pdbx_description
1 polymer ?
#
loop_
_entity_poly.entity_id
_entity_poly.type
_entity_poly.pdbx_seq_one_letter_code
_entity_poly.pdbx_strand_id
1 'polypeptide(L)' 'MMDTLTSMRTFAKVAELGSFAAAADRLDLVPSAVTKHVASLEARLGVLLLNRTTRRV' A
#
# COMPACT_ATOMS: atom_id res chain seq x y z
N MET A 1 11.26 -7.94 10.38
CA MET A 1 11.38 -7.95 8.91
C MET A 1 9.97 -8.00 8.36
N MET A 2 9.51 -6.97 7.64
CA MET A 2 8.16 -6.97 7.06
C MET A 2 8.18 -7.88 5.82
N ASP A 3 7.20 -8.77 5.69
CA ASP A 3 7.14 -9.71 4.58
C ASP A 3 6.95 -8.97 3.24
N THR A 4 7.87 -9.24 2.30
CA THR A 4 7.88 -8.64 0.96
C THR A 4 6.61 -8.93 0.18
N LEU A 5 6.16 -10.18 0.22
CA LEU A 5 5.01 -10.65 -0.53
C LEU A 5 3.74 -9.99 0.00
N THR A 6 3.63 -9.85 1.32
CA THR A 6 2.53 -9.10 1.95
C THR A 6 2.52 -7.64 1.52
N SER A 7 3.69 -6.99 1.46
CA SER A 7 3.79 -5.61 0.98
C SER A 7 3.43 -5.46 -0.50
N MET A 8 3.84 -6.41 -1.36
CA MET A 8 3.47 -6.44 -2.78
C MET A 8 1.97 -6.66 -2.97
N ARG A 9 1.37 -7.60 -2.23
CA ARG A 9 -0.08 -7.86 -2.27
C ARG A 9 -0.88 -6.64 -1.81
N THR A 10 -0.41 -5.99 -0.76
CA THR A 10 -1.01 -4.76 -0.24
C THR A 10 -0.95 -3.65 -1.28
N PHE A 11 0.21 -3.42 -1.90
CA PHE A 11 0.37 -2.45 -2.98
C PHE A 11 -0.58 -2.75 -4.16
N ALA A 12 -0.61 -4.00 -4.64
CA ALA A 12 -1.48 -4.38 -5.75
C ALA A 12 -2.96 -4.11 -5.44
N LYS A 13 -3.40 -4.37 -4.20
CA LYS A 13 -4.77 -4.10 -3.78
C LYS A 13 -5.06 -2.59 -3.67
N VAL A 14 -4.10 -1.78 -3.22
CA VAL A 14 -4.24 -0.31 -3.23
C VAL A 14 -4.35 0.22 -4.65
N ALA A 15 -3.52 -0.28 -5.58
CA ALA A 15 -3.57 0.11 -6.99
C ALA A 15 -4.88 -0.32 -7.68
N GLU A 16 -5.41 -1.49 -7.35
CA GLU A 16 -6.70 -1.99 -7.85
C GLU A 16 -7.87 -1.12 -7.38
N LEU A 17 -7.84 -0.66 -6.13
CA LEU A 17 -8.96 0.07 -5.52
C LEU A 17 -8.82 1.60 -5.59
N GLY A 18 -7.63 2.12 -5.89
CA GLY A 18 -7.32 3.56 -5.86
C GLY A 18 -7.46 4.21 -4.48
N SER A 19 -7.46 3.42 -3.41
CA SER A 19 -7.69 3.89 -2.04
C SER A 19 -7.02 3.02 -0.99
N PHE A 20 -6.24 3.65 -0.10
CA PHE A 20 -5.62 2.99 1.06
C PHE A 20 -6.68 2.49 2.05
N ALA A 21 -7.75 3.25 2.28
CA ALA A 21 -8.81 2.86 3.20
C ALA A 21 -9.57 1.64 2.68
N ALA A 22 -9.95 1.66 1.40
CA ALA A 22 -10.65 0.52 0.79
C ALA A 22 -9.76 -0.74 0.75
N ALA A 23 -8.45 -0.58 0.52
CA ALA A 23 -7.52 -1.70 0.57
C ALA A 23 -7.36 -2.25 2.00
N ALA A 24 -7.35 -1.38 3.01
CA ALA A 24 -7.29 -1.77 4.41
C ALA A 24 -8.51 -2.61 4.79
N ASP A 25 -9.72 -2.14 4.45
CA ASP A 25 -10.97 -2.86 4.70
C ASP A 25 -10.99 -4.22 4.00
N ARG A 26 -10.50 -4.29 2.75
CA ARG A 26 -10.45 -5.55 1.97
C ARG A 26 -9.40 -6.55 2.43
N LEU A 27 -8.37 -6.08 3.13
CA LEU A 27 -7.28 -6.92 3.63
C LEU A 27 -7.43 -7.23 5.13
N ASP A 28 -8.51 -6.76 5.76
CA ASP A 28 -8.72 -6.84 7.22
C ASP A 28 -7.53 -6.23 8.00
N LEU A 29 -7.04 -5.08 7.50
CA LEU A 29 -5.92 -4.35 8.07
C LEU A 29 -6.35 -2.95 8.49
N VAL A 30 -5.58 -2.36 9.41
CA VAL A 30 -5.70 -0.93 9.71
C VAL A 30 -5.02 -0.11 8.59
N PRO A 31 -5.56 1.07 8.20
CA PRO A 31 -4.99 1.90 7.13
C PRO A 31 -3.51 2.28 7.31
N SER A 32 -3.06 2.41 8.56
CA SER A 32 -1.66 2.67 8.90
C SER A 32 -0.74 1.49 8.53
N ALA A 33 -1.21 0.25 8.64
CA ALA A 33 -0.49 -0.94 8.22
C ALA A 33 -0.33 -0.97 6.69
N VAL A 34 -1.40 -0.67 5.95
CA VAL A 34 -1.36 -0.58 4.48
C VAL A 34 -0.34 0.47 4.02
N THR A 35 -0.36 1.65 4.65
CA THR A 35 0.60 2.72 4.37
C THR A 35 2.04 2.27 4.63
N LYS A 36 2.27 1.58 5.75
CA LYS A 36 3.60 1.07 6.13
C LYS A 36 4.10 -0.02 5.18
N HIS A 37 3.21 -0.90 4.71
CA HIS A 37 3.54 -1.93 3.72
C HIS A 37 3.97 -1.32 2.39
N VAL A 38 3.21 -0.35 1.88
CA VAL A 38 3.57 0.37 0.65
C VAL A 38 4.87 1.13 0.82
N ALA A 39 5.02 1.92 1.89
CA ALA A 39 6.24 2.68 2.15
C ALA A 39 7.48 1.76 2.30
N SER A 40 7.31 0.60 2.93
CA SER A 40 8.38 -0.40 3.03
C SER A 40 8.75 -1.00 1.67
N LEU A 41 7.80 -1.11 0.74
CA LEU A 41 8.05 -1.60 -0.60
C LEU A 41 8.75 -0.53 -1.45
N GLU A 42 8.28 0.71 -1.39
CA GLU A 42 8.91 1.87 -2.03
C GLU A 42 10.35 2.06 -1.56
N ALA A 43 10.60 2.01 -0.24
CA ALA A 43 11.94 2.13 0.33
C ALA A 43 12.90 1.02 -0.14
N ARG A 44 12.38 -0.18 -0.37
CA ARG A 44 13.18 -1.32 -0.87
C ARG A 44 13.48 -1.23 -2.36
N LEU A 45 12.53 -0.73 -3.14
CA LEU A 45 12.69 -0.57 -4.59
C LEU A 45 13.42 0.74 -4.95
N GLY A 46 13.52 1.69 -4.02
CA GLY A 46 14.12 3.00 -4.24
C GLY A 46 13.28 3.91 -5.15
N VAL A 47 11.99 3.61 -5.31
CA VAL A 47 11.07 4.33 -6.20
C VAL A 47 9.72 4.57 -5.52
N LEU A 48 9.05 5.66 -5.90
CA LEU A 48 7.66 5.89 -5.52
C LEU A 48 6.76 5.06 -6.42
N LEU A 49 5.91 4.24 -5.82
CA LEU A 49 5.00 3.36 -6.54
C LEU A 49 3.62 4.00 -6.73
N LEU A 50 3.24 4.92 -5.83
CA LEU A 50 1.94 5.58 -5.85
C LEU A 50 2.12 7.09 -5.75
N ASN A 51 1.53 7.82 -6.71
CA ASN A 51 1.45 9.27 -6.66
C ASN A 51 0.21 9.67 -5.85
N ARG A 52 0.41 9.97 -4.57
CA ARG A 52 -0.67 10.37 -3.66
C ARG A 52 -1.20 11.75 -4.06
N THR A 53 -2.21 11.80 -4.95
CA THR A 53 -2.94 13.05 -5.15
C THR A 53 -4.00 13.18 -4.08
N THR A 54 -4.27 14.40 -3.61
CA THR A 54 -5.14 14.69 -2.45
C THR A 54 -6.59 14.23 -2.59
N ARG A 55 -6.98 13.64 -3.74
CA ARG A 55 -8.32 13.13 -4.01
C ARG A 55 -8.37 11.67 -4.44
N ARG A 56 -7.27 11.11 -4.97
CA ARG A 56 -7.16 9.71 -5.42
C ARG A 56 -5.69 9.29 -5.41
N VAL A 57 -5.48 8.02 -5.07
CA VAL A 57 -4.18 7.37 -5.26
C VAL A 57 -4.12 6.81 -6.67
#